data_AF-A0A6A6DKK4-F1
#
_entry.id   AF-A0A6A6DKK4-F1
#
_cell.length_a   1.000
_cell.length_b   1.000
_cell.length_c   1.000
_cell.angle_alpha   90.00
_cell.angle_beta   90.00
_cell.angle_gamma   90.00
#
_symmetry.space_group_name_H-M   'P 1'
#
loop_
_entity.id
_entity.type
_entity.pdbx_description
1 polymer ?
#
loop_
_entity_poly.entity_id
_entity_poly.type
_entity_poly.pdbx_seq_one_letter_code
_entity_poly.pdbx_strand_id
1 'polypeptide(L)'
;LAGLISTVSGHGFVTSPQARMPGDSMAAACGQQVAVNQESDNYGNIQGELQVASNQADYDAGACDIWLCKGYKFDDNKANVQTFTAGQTVPITVDIRAPHTGTANVSIVNTKTHSVIGEPLISWDSYASNSAPIPDEQKNFDITIPSDIGSQCATAGDCVIQWYWDARSIDQTYQSCIDFTVGGSGDSSGSPSQAVSSVAASTPVVAS
;
A
#
# COMPACT_ATOMS: atom_id res chain seq x y z
N LEU A 1 29.49 24.73 -21.60
CA LEU A 1 28.07 24.56 -21.98
C LEU A 1 27.60 23.27 -21.32
N ALA A 2 26.98 23.35 -20.14
CA ALA A 2 26.39 22.18 -19.49
C ALA A 2 24.97 22.03 -20.07
N GLY A 3 24.75 21.02 -20.91
CA GLY A 3 23.43 20.73 -21.45
C GLY A 3 22.52 20.25 -20.33
N LEU A 4 21.40 20.94 -20.11
CA LEU A 4 20.29 20.45 -19.29
C LEU A 4 19.74 19.20 -19.97
N ILE A 5 20.14 18.02 -19.49
CA ILE A 5 19.48 16.77 -19.88
C ILE A 5 18.07 16.85 -19.29
N SER A 6 17.08 17.11 -20.15
CA SER A 6 15.67 17.07 -19.77
C SER A 6 15.28 15.62 -19.52
N THR A 7 15.44 15.14 -18.31
CA THR A 7 14.92 13.83 -17.91
C THR A 7 13.39 13.94 -17.84
N VAL A 8 12.69 13.27 -18.75
CA VAL A 8 11.23 13.12 -18.65
C VAL A 8 10.97 12.24 -17.43
N SER A 9 10.22 12.77 -16.45
CA SER A 9 9.82 12.00 -15.28
C SER A 9 8.52 11.28 -15.54
N GLY A 10 8.48 9.98 -15.28
CA GLY A 10 7.23 9.26 -15.14
C GLY A 10 6.47 9.71 -13.89
N HIS A 11 5.18 9.40 -13.85
CA HIS A 11 4.29 9.80 -12.77
C HIS A 11 3.21 8.72 -12.59
N GLY A 12 3.13 8.13 -11.40
CA GLY A 12 2.12 7.13 -11.06
C GLY A 12 1.89 7.00 -9.56
N PHE A 13 0.65 6.69 -9.16
CA PHE A 13 0.25 6.57 -7.75
C PHE A 13 -0.95 5.63 -7.57
N VAL A 14 -0.97 4.86 -6.48
CA VAL A 14 -2.15 4.05 -6.09
C VAL A 14 -3.22 4.97 -5.49
N THR A 15 -4.36 5.11 -6.17
CA THR A 15 -5.47 5.98 -5.74
C THR A 15 -6.54 5.24 -4.92
N SER A 16 -6.63 3.91 -5.04
CA SER A 16 -7.56 3.10 -4.26
C SER A 16 -7.02 1.69 -4.00
N PRO A 17 -7.12 1.16 -2.76
CA PRO A 17 -7.38 1.88 -1.51
C PRO A 17 -6.40 3.04 -1.30
N GLN A 18 -6.76 4.01 -0.46
CA GLN A 18 -5.94 5.20 -0.24
C GLN A 18 -4.55 4.79 0.27
N ALA A 19 -3.53 5.06 -0.55
CA ALA A 19 -2.14 4.90 -0.14
C ALA A 19 -1.70 6.06 0.77
N ARG A 20 -0.59 5.84 1.50
CA ARG A 20 0.06 6.87 2.32
C ARG A 20 0.29 8.14 1.51
N MET A 21 0.14 9.27 2.19
CA MET A 21 0.41 10.61 1.68
C MET A 21 1.47 11.28 2.57
N PRO A 22 2.17 12.31 2.07
CA PRO A 22 3.03 13.16 2.89
C PRO A 22 2.25 13.85 4.01
N GLY A 23 2.96 14.22 5.07
CA GLY A 23 2.44 14.97 6.21
C GLY A 23 3.55 15.39 7.18
N ASP A 24 3.17 15.84 8.37
CA ASP A 24 4.09 16.38 9.37
C ASP A 24 5.17 15.39 9.80
N SER A 25 4.85 14.09 9.88
CA SER A 25 5.81 13.06 10.28
C SER A 25 6.82 12.80 9.17
N MET A 26 6.39 12.86 7.90
CA MET A 26 7.31 12.87 6.76
C MET A 26 8.19 14.12 6.79
N ALA A 27 7.64 15.32 7.03
CA ALA A 27 8.44 16.55 7.10
C ALA A 27 9.51 16.46 8.20
N ALA A 28 9.17 15.90 9.37
CA ALA A 28 10.10 15.71 10.47
C ALA A 28 11.24 14.71 10.16
N ALA A 29 10.97 13.70 9.32
CA ALA A 29 11.93 12.64 9.02
C ALA A 29 12.73 12.91 7.73
N CYS A 30 12.05 13.38 6.70
CA CYS A 30 12.53 13.59 5.34
C CYS A 30 12.82 15.06 5.04
N GLY A 31 12.66 15.99 5.98
CA GLY A 31 12.84 17.43 5.77
C GLY A 31 11.67 18.10 5.07
N GLN A 32 11.51 19.40 5.33
CA GLN A 32 10.32 20.16 4.91
C GLN A 32 10.19 20.24 3.38
N GLN A 33 11.30 20.40 2.65
CA GLN A 33 11.25 20.63 1.20
C GLN A 33 10.83 19.37 0.44
N VAL A 34 11.22 18.19 0.93
CA VAL A 34 10.76 16.90 0.39
C VAL A 34 9.27 16.71 0.65
N ALA A 35 8.78 16.96 1.87
CA ALA A 35 7.35 16.85 2.18
C ALA A 35 6.50 17.78 1.30
N VAL A 36 6.90 19.05 1.15
CA VAL A 36 6.20 20.01 0.26
C VAL A 36 6.25 19.59 -1.20
N ASN A 37 7.39 19.05 -1.67
CA ASN A 37 7.48 18.52 -3.04
C ASN A 37 6.47 17.40 -3.26
N GLN A 38 6.32 16.51 -2.29
CA GLN A 38 5.39 15.39 -2.35
C GLN A 38 3.93 15.78 -2.15
N GLU A 39 3.64 16.82 -1.37
CA GLU A 39 2.29 17.40 -1.28
C GLU A 39 1.87 18.03 -2.61
N SER A 40 2.83 18.65 -3.31
CA SER A 40 2.58 19.23 -4.63
C SER A 40 2.41 18.18 -5.72
N ASP A 41 3.18 17.08 -5.66
CA ASP A 41 3.11 16.00 -6.62
C ASP A 41 3.54 14.64 -6.04
N ASN A 42 2.57 13.93 -5.48
CA ASN A 42 2.76 12.60 -4.92
C ASN A 42 2.96 11.49 -5.97
N TYR A 43 2.87 11.80 -7.27
CA TYR A 43 3.07 10.83 -8.35
C TYR A 43 4.55 10.69 -8.75
N GLY A 44 5.41 11.59 -8.25
CA GLY A 44 6.83 11.61 -8.56
C GLY A 44 7.62 10.38 -8.09
N ASN A 45 8.86 10.28 -8.57
CA ASN A 45 9.77 9.18 -8.28
C ASN A 45 10.71 9.48 -7.09
N ILE A 46 11.27 8.42 -6.49
CA ILE A 46 12.20 8.50 -5.35
C ILE A 46 13.48 9.29 -5.69
N GLN A 47 14.02 9.15 -6.89
CA GLN A 47 15.25 9.80 -7.30
C GLN A 47 15.10 11.33 -7.37
N GLY A 48 13.93 11.83 -7.79
CA GLY A 48 13.58 13.25 -7.75
C GLY A 48 13.52 13.77 -6.32
N GLU A 49 12.93 13.01 -5.40
CA GLU A 49 12.93 13.37 -3.98
C GLU A 49 14.32 13.37 -3.37
N LEU A 50 15.19 12.44 -3.75
CA LEU A 50 16.60 12.43 -3.34
C LEU A 50 17.35 13.67 -3.85
N GLN A 51 17.03 14.17 -5.04
CA GLN A 51 17.59 15.43 -5.54
C GLN A 51 17.11 16.62 -4.68
N VAL A 52 15.83 16.65 -4.30
CA VAL A 52 15.30 17.67 -3.40
C VAL A 52 15.97 17.58 -2.02
N ALA A 53 16.07 16.38 -1.46
CA ALA A 53 16.71 16.08 -0.19
C ALA A 53 18.18 16.52 -0.14
N SER A 54 18.90 16.40 -1.26
CA SER A 54 20.31 16.81 -1.33
C SER A 54 20.54 18.32 -1.11
N ASN A 55 19.48 19.13 -1.20
CA ASN A 55 19.54 20.58 -1.07
C ASN A 55 18.99 21.11 0.27
N GLN A 56 18.65 20.24 1.22
CA GLN A 56 18.12 20.63 2.53
C GLN A 56 18.97 20.06 3.68
N ALA A 57 19.10 20.81 4.77
CA ALA A 57 19.95 20.44 5.91
C ALA A 57 19.23 19.57 6.95
N ASP A 58 17.91 19.49 6.89
CA ASP A 58 17.00 18.77 7.79
C ASP A 58 16.62 17.37 7.28
N TYR A 59 17.26 16.89 6.20
CA TYR A 59 17.10 15.51 5.74
C TYR A 59 17.85 14.52 6.63
N ASP A 60 17.15 13.55 7.20
CA ASP A 60 17.74 12.39 7.85
C ASP A 60 17.43 11.14 7.02
N ALA A 61 18.43 10.57 6.35
CA ALA A 61 18.25 9.41 5.49
C ALA A 61 17.72 8.17 6.24
N GLY A 62 18.15 7.98 7.50
CA GLY A 62 17.76 6.84 8.32
C GLY A 62 16.35 7.01 8.87
N ALA A 63 15.99 8.23 9.31
CA ALA A 63 14.64 8.51 9.75
C ALA A 63 13.65 8.56 8.58
N CYS A 64 14.03 9.15 7.44
CA CYS A 64 13.20 9.27 6.25
C CYS A 64 12.94 7.92 5.59
N ASP A 65 13.97 7.08 5.47
CA ASP A 65 13.87 5.75 4.88
C ASP A 65 13.12 5.76 3.54
N ILE A 66 13.62 6.59 2.62
CA ILE A 66 12.89 6.99 1.40
C ILE A 66 12.58 5.80 0.46
N TRP A 67 13.29 4.69 0.61
CA TRP A 67 13.10 3.49 -0.20
C TRP A 67 12.01 2.56 0.33
N LEU A 68 11.44 2.86 1.50
CA LEU A 68 10.22 2.25 2.01
C LEU A 68 9.07 3.26 1.91
N CYS A 69 8.08 2.93 1.08
CA CYS A 69 6.87 3.75 0.92
C CYS A 69 7.17 5.19 0.50
N LYS A 70 8.25 5.40 -0.24
CA LYS A 70 8.66 6.74 -0.68
C LYS A 70 8.93 7.70 0.49
N GLY A 71 9.33 7.17 1.64
CA GLY A 71 9.54 7.93 2.88
C GLY A 71 8.27 8.36 3.61
N TYR A 72 7.08 8.06 3.07
CA TYR A 72 5.81 8.40 3.71
C TYR A 72 5.60 7.62 5.01
N LYS A 73 5.15 8.33 6.05
CA LYS A 73 5.09 7.79 7.41
C LYS A 73 3.71 7.26 7.75
N PHE A 74 3.70 6.18 8.53
CA PHE A 74 2.46 5.60 9.04
C PHE A 74 1.69 6.58 9.93
N ASP A 75 2.40 7.40 10.71
CA ASP A 75 1.80 8.40 11.59
C ASP A 75 0.93 9.41 10.83
N ASP A 76 1.29 9.72 9.57
CA ASP A 76 0.52 10.60 8.67
C ASP A 76 -0.68 9.88 8.02
N ASN A 77 -0.81 8.55 8.18
CA ASN A 77 -1.81 7.72 7.48
C ASN A 77 -2.73 6.89 8.39
N LYS A 78 -2.69 7.09 9.72
CA LYS A 78 -3.48 6.32 10.71
C LYS A 78 -4.98 6.30 10.42
N ALA A 79 -5.52 7.34 9.77
CA ALA A 79 -6.94 7.44 9.43
C ALA A 79 -7.37 6.59 8.22
N ASN A 80 -6.42 6.08 7.41
CA ASN A 80 -6.70 5.37 6.16
C ASN A 80 -6.31 3.89 6.20
N VAL A 81 -6.10 3.33 7.39
CA VAL A 81 -5.76 1.91 7.56
C VAL A 81 -6.92 1.05 7.09
N GLN A 82 -6.63 0.15 6.15
CA GLN A 82 -7.60 -0.82 5.66
C GLN A 82 -7.68 -2.02 6.61
N THR A 83 -8.82 -2.69 6.66
CA THR A 83 -8.97 -3.96 7.38
C THR A 83 -9.39 -5.03 6.39
N PHE A 84 -8.56 -6.06 6.26
CA PHE A 84 -8.80 -7.18 5.36
C PHE A 84 -8.86 -8.51 6.13
N THR A 85 -9.38 -9.53 5.46
CA THR A 85 -9.30 -10.93 5.93
C THR A 85 -8.32 -11.73 5.07
N ALA A 86 -7.78 -12.80 5.64
CA ALA A 86 -6.93 -13.72 4.89
C ALA A 86 -7.73 -14.38 3.75
N GLY A 87 -7.16 -14.41 2.54
CA GLY A 87 -7.84 -14.89 1.33
C GLY A 87 -8.78 -13.87 0.66
N GLN A 88 -8.92 -12.65 1.21
CA GLN A 88 -9.76 -11.62 0.61
C GLN A 88 -9.16 -11.12 -0.71
N THR A 89 -10.00 -11.01 -1.73
CA THR A 89 -9.68 -10.26 -2.95
C THR A 89 -9.89 -8.77 -2.73
N VAL A 90 -8.89 -7.96 -3.06
CA VAL A 90 -8.89 -6.50 -2.90
C VAL A 90 -8.65 -5.85 -4.26
N PRO A 91 -9.58 -5.02 -4.77
CA PRO A 91 -9.35 -4.26 -5.99
C PRO A 91 -8.39 -3.10 -5.73
N ILE A 92 -7.43 -2.92 -6.63
CA ILE A 92 -6.43 -1.85 -6.61
C ILE A 92 -6.60 -0.98 -7.86
N THR A 93 -6.57 0.33 -7.67
CA THR A 93 -6.54 1.32 -8.74
C THR A 93 -5.24 2.12 -8.67
N VAL A 94 -4.54 2.18 -9.80
CA VAL A 94 -3.34 2.99 -10.03
C VAL A 94 -3.64 4.01 -11.11
N ASP A 95 -3.38 5.27 -10.81
CA ASP A 95 -3.40 6.34 -11.81
C ASP A 95 -1.97 6.57 -12.33
N ILE A 96 -1.79 6.52 -13.65
CA ILE A 96 -0.50 6.70 -14.33
C ILE A 96 -0.63 7.88 -15.27
N ARG A 97 0.03 8.99 -14.92
CA ARG A 97 -0.03 10.27 -15.64
C ARG A 97 1.05 10.39 -16.71
N ALA A 98 2.21 9.79 -16.48
CA ALA A 98 3.32 9.78 -17.43
C ALA A 98 3.96 8.37 -17.48
N PRO A 99 3.64 7.54 -18.49
CA PRO A 99 4.14 6.17 -18.58
C PRO A 99 5.62 6.12 -18.99
N HIS A 100 6.34 5.16 -18.41
CA HIS A 100 7.67 4.74 -18.83
C HIS A 100 7.83 3.23 -18.67
N THR A 101 8.28 2.58 -19.74
CA THR A 101 8.43 1.13 -19.74
C THR A 101 9.39 0.69 -18.64
N GLY A 102 8.91 -0.21 -17.79
CA GLY A 102 9.65 -0.77 -16.67
C GLY A 102 9.05 -2.09 -16.21
N THR A 103 9.50 -2.55 -15.05
CA THR A 103 8.90 -3.69 -14.34
C THR A 103 8.09 -3.19 -13.16
N ALA A 104 7.03 -3.90 -12.76
CA ALA A 104 6.29 -3.55 -11.56
C ALA A 104 5.84 -4.78 -10.78
N ASN A 105 5.59 -4.60 -9.49
CA ASN A 105 4.94 -5.60 -8.66
C ASN A 105 4.11 -4.96 -7.56
N VAL A 106 3.18 -5.74 -7.00
CA VAL A 106 2.55 -5.44 -5.73
C VAL A 106 2.90 -6.53 -4.74
N SER A 107 3.47 -6.13 -3.60
CA SER A 107 4.00 -7.05 -2.59
C SER A 107 3.54 -6.63 -1.21
N ILE A 108 3.43 -7.59 -0.28
CA ILE A 108 3.31 -7.27 1.15
C ILE A 108 4.71 -7.07 1.70
N VAL A 109 4.95 -5.94 2.36
CA VAL A 109 6.26 -5.59 2.92
C VAL A 109 6.15 -5.43 4.42
N ASN A 110 7.04 -6.09 5.17
CA ASN A 110 7.25 -5.82 6.58
C ASN A 110 8.00 -4.50 6.73
N THR A 111 7.38 -3.51 7.38
CA THR A 111 7.91 -2.14 7.46
C THR A 111 9.10 -2.02 8.41
N LYS A 112 9.28 -2.98 9.34
CA LYS A 112 10.37 -2.97 10.31
C LYS A 112 11.65 -3.60 9.76
N THR A 113 11.51 -4.62 8.92
CA THR A 113 12.65 -5.35 8.34
C THR A 113 12.91 -5.03 6.88
N HIS A 114 12.02 -4.25 6.25
CA HIS A 114 12.08 -3.83 4.85
C HIS A 114 12.13 -5.02 3.88
N SER A 115 11.44 -6.09 4.25
CA SER A 115 11.46 -7.35 3.51
C SER A 115 10.08 -7.66 2.98
N VAL A 116 10.02 -8.13 1.74
CA VAL A 116 8.82 -8.73 1.17
C VAL A 116 8.45 -9.97 1.98
N ILE A 117 7.16 -10.11 2.27
CA ILE A 117 6.57 -11.29 2.91
C ILE A 117 6.00 -12.17 1.79
N GLY A 118 6.53 -13.37 1.65
CA GLY A 118 6.12 -14.32 0.60
C GLY A 118 6.55 -13.88 -0.80
N GLU A 119 5.75 -14.22 -1.79
CA GLU A 119 5.93 -13.80 -3.19
C GLU A 119 5.11 -12.54 -3.50
N PRO A 120 5.46 -11.77 -4.56
CA PRO A 120 4.60 -10.70 -5.03
C PRO A 120 3.17 -11.18 -5.31
N LEU A 121 2.18 -10.39 -4.88
CA LEU A 121 0.76 -10.67 -5.09
C LEU A 121 0.38 -10.61 -6.58
N ILE A 122 1.08 -9.76 -7.33
CA ILE A 122 1.01 -9.64 -8.79
C ILE A 122 2.31 -8.98 -9.29
N SER A 123 2.75 -9.31 -10.50
CA SER A 123 3.94 -8.73 -11.12
C SER A 123 3.82 -8.60 -12.64
N TRP A 124 4.59 -7.68 -13.21
CA TRP A 124 4.66 -7.41 -14.64
C TRP A 124 6.11 -7.19 -15.07
N ASP A 125 6.55 -7.94 -16.08
CA ASP A 125 7.87 -7.74 -16.73
C ASP A 125 7.89 -6.50 -17.64
N SER A 126 6.71 -6.07 -18.10
CA SER A 126 6.53 -4.86 -18.92
C SER A 126 5.31 -4.09 -18.44
N TYR A 127 5.55 -3.02 -17.69
CA TYR A 127 4.54 -2.18 -17.06
C TYR A 127 4.64 -0.73 -17.53
N ALA A 128 3.49 -0.06 -17.62
CA ALA A 128 3.34 1.34 -18.01
C ALA A 128 4.14 1.70 -19.27
N SER A 129 4.04 0.84 -20.30
CA SER A 129 4.81 1.03 -21.52
C SER A 129 4.52 2.39 -22.16
N ASN A 130 5.58 3.08 -22.57
CA ASN A 130 5.45 4.35 -23.30
C ASN A 130 5.36 4.17 -24.83
N SER A 131 5.33 2.92 -25.31
CA SER A 131 5.22 2.59 -26.74
C SER A 131 3.79 2.26 -27.20
N ALA A 132 2.84 2.14 -26.28
CA ALA A 132 1.44 1.80 -26.55
C ALA A 132 0.53 2.37 -25.45
N PRO A 133 -0.80 2.42 -25.66
CA PRO A 133 -1.73 2.72 -24.58
C PRO A 133 -1.56 1.74 -23.40
N ILE A 134 -1.60 2.26 -22.18
CA ILE A 134 -1.47 1.45 -20.96
C ILE A 134 -2.68 0.50 -20.87
N PRO A 135 -2.49 -0.83 -20.81
CA PRO A 135 -3.57 -1.78 -20.61
C PRO A 135 -4.36 -1.48 -19.33
N ASP A 136 -5.68 -1.69 -19.35
CA ASP A 136 -6.51 -1.39 -18.19
C ASP A 136 -6.15 -2.24 -16.96
N GLU A 137 -5.69 -3.48 -17.17
CA GLU A 137 -5.20 -4.37 -16.10
C GLU A 137 -3.92 -3.88 -15.41
N GLN A 138 -3.22 -2.89 -15.97
CA GLN A 138 -2.09 -2.24 -15.31
C GLN A 138 -2.51 -1.03 -14.47
N LYS A 139 -3.77 -0.58 -14.60
CA LYS A 139 -4.35 0.52 -13.83
C LYS A 139 -5.43 0.05 -12.86
N ASN A 140 -6.08 -1.08 -13.15
CA ASN A 140 -7.16 -1.65 -12.38
C ASN A 140 -6.97 -3.17 -12.33
N PHE A 141 -6.62 -3.69 -11.16
CA PHE A 141 -6.35 -5.12 -10.97
C PHE A 141 -6.74 -5.54 -9.56
N ASP A 142 -6.97 -6.83 -9.38
CA ASP A 142 -7.24 -7.42 -8.09
C ASP A 142 -5.96 -8.05 -7.53
N ILE A 143 -5.76 -7.94 -6.23
CA ILE A 143 -4.82 -8.75 -5.46
C ILE A 143 -5.58 -9.68 -4.52
N THR A 144 -4.95 -10.75 -4.05
CA THR A 144 -5.50 -11.60 -2.99
C THR A 144 -4.58 -11.55 -1.78
N ILE A 145 -5.14 -11.23 -0.61
CA ILE A 145 -4.41 -11.31 0.66
C ILE A 145 -4.07 -12.78 0.92
N PRO A 146 -2.78 -13.15 1.14
CA PRO A 146 -2.40 -14.54 1.35
C PRO A 146 -3.15 -15.17 2.53
N SER A 147 -3.67 -16.39 2.33
CA SER A 147 -4.40 -17.12 3.36
C SER A 147 -3.53 -17.52 4.55
N ASP A 148 -2.22 -17.64 4.33
CA ASP A 148 -1.19 -18.06 5.27
C ASP A 148 -0.38 -16.89 5.87
N ILE A 149 -0.83 -15.65 5.67
CA ILE A 149 -0.16 -14.44 6.19
C ILE A 149 -0.03 -14.43 7.72
N GLY A 150 -0.85 -15.22 8.43
CA GLY A 150 -0.80 -15.35 9.88
C GLY A 150 -1.09 -14.02 10.59
N SER A 151 -0.42 -13.79 11.73
CA SER A 151 -0.61 -12.59 12.57
C SER A 151 0.44 -11.50 12.34
N GLN A 152 1.38 -11.67 11.40
CA GLN A 152 2.51 -10.75 11.23
C GLN A 152 2.10 -9.35 10.74
N CYS A 153 0.88 -9.22 10.18
CA CYS A 153 0.28 -7.96 9.74
C CYS A 153 -1.00 -7.64 10.53
N ALA A 154 -1.10 -8.10 11.78
CA ALA A 154 -2.29 -7.89 12.61
C ALA A 154 -2.35 -6.48 13.23
N THR A 155 -1.20 -5.81 13.37
CA THR A 155 -1.11 -4.45 13.93
C THR A 155 -0.87 -3.45 12.81
N ALA A 156 -1.62 -2.34 12.83
CA ALA A 156 -1.47 -1.30 11.83
C ALA A 156 -0.06 -0.72 11.84
N GLY A 157 0.53 -0.60 10.66
CA GLY A 157 1.90 -0.13 10.48
C GLY A 157 2.96 -1.23 10.47
N ASP A 158 2.67 -2.47 10.89
CA ASP A 158 3.63 -3.60 10.81
C ASP A 158 3.90 -4.01 9.35
N CYS A 159 2.87 -3.90 8.51
CA CYS A 159 2.92 -4.25 7.10
C CYS A 159 2.25 -3.20 6.23
N VAL A 160 2.65 -3.19 4.97
CA VAL A 160 2.02 -2.43 3.90
C VAL A 160 1.84 -3.31 2.67
N ILE A 161 0.80 -3.06 1.88
CA ILE A 161 0.75 -3.50 0.49
C ILE A 161 1.46 -2.42 -0.32
N GLN A 162 2.62 -2.75 -0.87
CA GLN A 162 3.45 -1.85 -1.64
C GLN A 162 3.27 -2.13 -3.12
N TRP A 163 2.80 -1.12 -3.87
CA TRP A 163 3.00 -1.07 -5.31
C TRP A 163 4.38 -0.48 -5.59
N TYR A 164 5.18 -1.17 -6.38
CA TYR A 164 6.54 -0.81 -6.77
C TYR A 164 6.64 -0.83 -8.30
N TRP A 165 7.14 0.25 -8.89
CA TRP A 165 7.41 0.35 -10.33
C TRP A 165 8.82 0.87 -10.57
N ASP A 166 9.63 0.10 -11.31
CA ASP A 166 11.01 0.43 -11.70
C ASP A 166 11.09 0.69 -13.19
N ALA A 167 11.09 1.97 -13.56
CA ALA A 167 11.34 2.45 -14.92
C ALA A 167 12.85 2.55 -15.17
N ARG A 168 13.52 1.40 -15.19
CA ARG A 168 15.00 1.29 -15.21
C ARG A 168 15.67 2.09 -16.34
N SER A 169 15.01 2.21 -17.49
CA SER A 169 15.54 2.91 -18.68
C SER A 169 15.80 4.41 -18.45
N ILE A 170 15.19 5.00 -17.42
CA ILE A 170 15.34 6.40 -17.04
C ILE A 170 15.76 6.59 -15.57
N ASP A 171 16.16 5.49 -14.90
CA ASP A 171 16.58 5.47 -13.50
C ASP A 171 15.56 6.06 -12.53
N GLN A 172 14.30 5.64 -12.64
CA GLN A 172 13.20 6.14 -11.79
C GLN A 172 12.43 4.99 -11.14
N THR A 173 12.17 5.17 -9.84
CA THR A 173 11.42 4.24 -9.02
C THR A 173 10.23 4.93 -8.38
N TYR A 174 9.08 4.27 -8.44
CA TYR A 174 7.81 4.75 -7.90
C TYR A 174 7.31 3.77 -6.88
N GLN A 175 6.73 4.31 -5.81
CA GLN A 175 6.13 3.51 -4.77
C GLN A 175 4.84 4.14 -4.27
N SER A 176 3.91 3.27 -3.87
CA SER A 176 2.75 3.65 -3.07
C SER A 176 2.50 2.53 -2.07
N CYS A 177 2.15 2.88 -0.84
CA CYS A 177 1.91 1.91 0.23
C CYS A 177 0.52 2.07 0.80
N ILE A 178 -0.24 0.99 0.85
CA ILE A 178 -1.51 0.90 1.55
C ILE A 178 -1.25 0.28 2.91
N ASP A 179 -1.57 1.00 3.98
CA ASP A 179 -1.58 0.44 5.33
C ASP A 179 -2.81 -0.44 5.52
N PHE A 180 -2.61 -1.62 6.09
CA PHE A 180 -3.69 -2.55 6.35
C PHE A 180 -3.44 -3.35 7.63
N THR A 181 -4.50 -3.95 8.14
CA THR A 181 -4.43 -5.05 9.10
C THR A 181 -5.11 -6.28 8.53
N VAL A 182 -4.64 -7.45 8.95
CA VAL A 182 -5.34 -8.72 8.75
C VAL A 182 -5.71 -9.31 10.09
N GLY A 183 -7.02 -9.41 10.33
CA GLY A 183 -7.53 -10.27 11.38
C GLY A 183 -7.38 -11.71 10.92
N GLY A 184 -6.63 -12.52 11.65
CA GLY A 184 -6.57 -13.96 11.39
C GLY A 184 -7.99 -14.49 11.30
N SER A 185 -8.28 -15.23 10.22
CA SER A 185 -9.55 -15.92 10.06
C SER A 185 -9.84 -16.61 11.38
N GLY A 186 -10.85 -16.13 12.09
CA GLY A 186 -11.41 -16.89 13.18
C GLY A 186 -11.79 -18.21 12.53
N ASP A 187 -11.08 -19.27 12.90
CA ASP A 187 -11.61 -20.61 12.88
C ASP A 187 -12.96 -20.48 13.59
N SER A 188 -14.00 -20.30 12.79
CA SER A 188 -15.37 -20.53 13.21
C SER A 188 -15.54 -22.04 13.26
N SER A 189 -14.72 -22.67 14.11
CA SER A 189 -15.06 -23.91 14.76
C SER A 189 -16.33 -23.60 15.53
N GLY A 190 -17.47 -23.90 14.89
CA GLY A 190 -18.78 -23.70 15.47
C GLY A 190 -18.81 -24.28 16.88
N SER A 191 -18.96 -23.42 17.88
CA SER A 191 -19.43 -23.87 19.17
C SER A 191 -20.86 -24.36 18.98
N PRO A 192 -21.20 -25.59 19.41
CA PRO A 192 -22.56 -26.07 19.34
C PRO A 192 -23.38 -25.35 20.42
N SER A 193 -24.05 -24.27 20.05
CA SER A 193 -25.09 -23.71 20.91
C SER A 193 -26.28 -24.66 20.91
N GLN A 194 -26.39 -25.34 22.05
CA GLN A 194 -27.39 -26.29 22.48
C GLN A 194 -28.80 -25.99 21.92
N ALA A 195 -29.43 -27.04 21.40
CA ALA A 195 -30.85 -27.04 21.10
C ALA A 195 -31.63 -26.73 22.39
N VAL A 196 -32.24 -25.55 22.44
CA VAL A 196 -33.28 -25.25 23.42
C VAL A 196 -34.54 -26.00 23.02
N SER A 197 -34.83 -27.12 23.69
CA SER A 197 -36.14 -27.77 23.62
C SER A 197 -37.20 -26.85 24.20
N SER A 198 -37.93 -26.15 23.33
CA SER A 198 -39.20 -25.52 23.68
C SER A 198 -40.27 -26.61 23.82
N VAL A 199 -40.65 -26.92 25.05
CA VAL A 199 -41.81 -27.77 25.35
C VAL A 199 -43.08 -26.94 25.16
N ALA A 200 -43.98 -27.39 24.30
CA ALA A 200 -45.27 -26.76 24.04
C ALA A 200 -46.36 -27.23 25.03
N ALA A 201 -47.08 -26.23 25.57
CA ALA A 201 -48.46 -26.11 26.07
C ALA A 201 -49.32 -27.33 26.46
N SER A 202 -50.08 -27.18 27.57
CA SER A 202 -51.54 -27.46 27.61
C SER A 202 -52.27 -26.98 28.90
N THR A 203 -53.19 -26.01 28.71
CA THR A 203 -54.56 -25.78 29.26
C THR A 203 -54.89 -25.67 30.78
N PRO A 204 -55.91 -24.86 31.15
CA PRO A 204 -56.37 -24.65 32.53
C PRO A 204 -57.43 -25.67 32.98
N VAL A 205 -57.51 -25.92 34.30
CA VAL A 205 -58.55 -26.71 34.96
C VAL A 205 -59.50 -25.80 35.74
N VAL A 206 -60.80 -26.05 35.56
CA VAL A 206 -61.94 -25.48 36.31
C VAL A 206 -62.28 -26.40 37.49
N ALA A 207 -62.51 -25.81 38.67
CA ALA A 207 -63.44 -26.22 39.77
C ALA A 207 -63.03 -25.43 41.04
N SER A 208 -63.90 -24.87 41.89
CA SER A 208 -65.28 -25.21 42.26
C SER A 208 -66.11 -23.96 42.55
#